data_AF-A0A2M7W6F8-F1
#
_entry.id   AF-A0A2M7W6F8-F1
#
_cell.length_a   1.000
_cell.length_b   1.000
_cell.length_c   1.000
_cell.angle_alpha   90.00
_cell.angle_beta   90.00
_cell.angle_gamma   90.00
#
_symmetry.space_group_name_H-M   'P 1'
#
loop_
_entity.id
_entity.type
_entity.pdbx_description
1 polymer ?
#
loop_
_entity_poly.entity_id
_entity_poly.type
_entity_poly.pdbx_seq_one_letter_code
_entity_poly.pdbx_strand_id
1 'polypeptide(L)'
;EPDEYAILTNIIHKEWSDFSVKQHKNYKGLKQQNLRDHMSEAELIFTALAELSTRQIAETVKAKGLIANKLPAHRGGRIAKHARLELEQKTGKQVVTRKNYLGSAKEPKRLR
;
A
#
# COMPACT_ATOMS: atom_id res chain seq x y z
N GLU A 1 6.74 -9.78 18.85
CA GLU A 1 6.70 -10.28 17.45
C GLU A 1 5.56 -9.66 16.61
N PRO A 2 4.28 -9.62 17.05
CA PRO A 2 3.21 -8.98 16.25
C PRO A 2 3.44 -7.48 15.99
N ASP A 3 3.99 -6.76 16.97
CA ASP A 3 4.30 -5.34 16.84
C ASP A 3 5.41 -5.07 15.82
N GLU A 4 6.41 -5.96 15.75
CA GLU A 4 7.49 -5.85 14.76
C GLU A 4 6.96 -6.02 13.34
N TYR A 5 6.07 -7.00 13.16
CA TYR A 5 5.39 -7.24 11.89
C TYR A 5 4.52 -6.03 11.49
N ALA A 6 3.77 -5.47 12.43
CA ALA A 6 2.95 -4.27 12.19
C ALA A 6 3.79 -3.05 11.79
N ILE A 7 4.96 -2.85 12.44
CA ILE A 7 5.90 -1.78 12.11
C ILE A 7 6.43 -1.95 10.68
N LEU A 8 6.94 -3.13 10.33
CA LEU A 8 7.50 -3.39 9.00
C LEU A 8 6.43 -3.27 7.91
N THR A 9 5.26 -3.86 8.13
CA THR A 9 4.12 -3.75 7.21
C THR A 9 3.76 -2.29 6.97
N ASN A 10 3.71 -1.48 8.02
CA ASN A 10 3.37 -0.07 7.88
C ASN A 10 4.47 0.75 7.18
N ILE A 11 5.75 0.39 7.34
CA ILE A 11 6.86 0.99 6.57
C ILE A 11 6.69 0.66 5.09
N ILE A 12 6.56 -0.62 4.73
CA ILE A 12 6.40 -1.09 3.34
C ILE A 12 5.21 -0.37 2.70
N HIS A 13 4.07 -0.37 3.40
CA HIS A 13 2.82 0.25 2.93
C HIS A 13 2.98 1.75 2.69
N LYS A 14 3.62 2.47 3.62
CA LYS A 14 3.88 3.91 3.49
C LYS A 14 4.81 4.23 2.35
N GLU A 15 5.85 3.43 2.15
CA GLU A 15 6.83 3.69 1.09
C GLU A 15 6.21 3.57 -0.30
N TRP A 16 5.37 2.57 -0.57
CA TRP A 16 4.78 2.44 -1.91
C TRP A 16 3.59 3.40 -2.12
N SER A 17 2.73 3.57 -1.09
CA SER A 17 1.45 4.28 -1.22
C SER A 17 1.48 5.75 -0.82
N ASP A 18 2.53 6.21 -0.15
CA ASP A 18 2.61 7.50 0.55
C ASP A 18 1.68 7.64 1.78
N PHE A 19 0.93 6.59 2.15
CA PHE A 19 0.05 6.56 3.32
C PHE A 19 0.52 5.52 4.34
N SER A 20 0.47 5.82 5.64
CA SER A 20 0.41 4.72 6.63
C SER A 20 -0.89 3.92 6.45
N VAL A 21 -0.94 2.68 6.95
CA VAL A 21 -2.16 1.84 6.87
C VAL A 21 -3.37 2.58 7.46
N LYS A 22 -3.18 3.25 8.62
CA LYS A 22 -4.23 4.05 9.27
C LYS A 22 -4.67 5.23 8.39
N GLN A 23 -3.74 5.96 7.80
CA GLN A 23 -4.08 7.08 6.91
C GLN A 23 -4.80 6.58 5.64
N HIS A 24 -4.41 5.42 5.11
CA HIS A 24 -5.06 4.83 3.94
C HIS A 24 -6.50 4.40 4.24
N LYS A 25 -6.73 3.77 5.41
CA LYS A 25 -8.09 3.48 5.91
C LYS A 25 -8.94 4.74 6.00
N ASN A 26 -8.40 5.80 6.62
CA ASN A 26 -9.09 7.09 6.74
C ASN A 26 -9.38 7.73 5.38
N TYR A 27 -8.41 7.67 4.44
CA TYR A 27 -8.56 8.20 3.09
C TYR A 27 -9.70 7.50 2.32
N LYS A 28 -9.90 6.21 2.56
CA LYS A 28 -11.01 5.41 2.03
C LYS A 28 -12.28 5.47 2.91
N GLY A 29 -12.32 6.25 3.98
CA GLY A 29 -13.49 6.38 4.86
C GLY A 29 -13.82 5.12 5.67
N LEU A 30 -12.85 4.22 5.86
CA LEU A 30 -13.02 2.97 6.61
C LEU A 30 -12.90 3.25 8.11
N LYS A 31 -13.81 2.69 8.89
CA LYS A 31 -13.77 2.76 10.37
C LYS A 31 -13.12 1.49 10.92
N GLN A 32 -13.86 0.40 10.90
CA GLN A 32 -13.45 -0.89 11.46
C GLN A 32 -13.10 -1.91 10.38
N GLN A 33 -13.42 -1.63 9.11
CA GLN A 33 -13.22 -2.56 8.01
C GLN A 33 -11.73 -2.84 7.75
N ASN A 34 -11.43 -4.02 7.20
CA ASN A 34 -10.09 -4.36 6.75
C ASN A 34 -9.75 -3.51 5.51
N LEU A 35 -8.55 -2.95 5.46
CA LEU A 35 -8.11 -2.15 4.32
C LEU A 35 -8.04 -2.99 3.04
N ARG A 36 -7.53 -4.23 3.14
CA ARG A 36 -7.25 -5.09 1.99
C ARG A 36 -8.51 -5.42 1.20
N ASP A 37 -9.62 -5.64 1.90
CA ASP A 37 -10.94 -5.90 1.32
C ASP A 37 -11.56 -4.67 0.65
N HIS A 38 -10.89 -3.52 0.73
CA HIS A 38 -11.29 -2.22 0.19
C HIS A 38 -10.22 -1.57 -0.71
N MET A 39 -9.16 -2.30 -1.03
CA MET A 39 -8.15 -1.91 -2.02
C MET A 39 -8.57 -2.36 -3.41
N SER A 40 -8.43 -1.47 -4.38
CA SER A 40 -8.55 -1.79 -5.79
C SER A 40 -7.53 -2.86 -6.22
N GLU A 41 -7.77 -3.45 -7.38
CA GLU A 41 -6.84 -4.41 -8.00
C GLU A 41 -5.42 -3.84 -8.11
N ALA A 42 -5.27 -2.60 -8.57
CA ALA A 42 -3.97 -1.95 -8.67
C ALA A 42 -3.30 -1.82 -7.29
N GLU A 43 -4.03 -1.38 -6.26
CA GLU A 43 -3.50 -1.26 -4.90
C GLU A 43 -3.06 -2.63 -4.33
N LEU A 44 -3.78 -3.71 -4.64
CA LEU A 44 -3.40 -5.08 -4.27
C LEU A 44 -2.12 -5.53 -4.98
N ILE A 45 -1.99 -5.25 -6.28
CA ILE A 45 -0.80 -5.58 -7.07
C ILE A 45 0.43 -4.82 -6.54
N PHE A 46 0.32 -3.52 -6.27
CA PHE A 46 1.44 -2.73 -5.75
C PHE A 46 1.80 -3.13 -4.31
N THR A 47 0.83 -3.53 -3.50
CA THR A 47 1.09 -4.13 -2.18
C THR A 47 1.93 -5.41 -2.33
N ALA A 48 1.51 -6.33 -3.21
CA ALA A 48 2.23 -7.58 -3.46
C ALA A 48 3.64 -7.34 -4.02
N LEU A 49 3.81 -6.36 -4.91
CA LEU A 49 5.12 -5.97 -5.44
C LEU A 49 6.04 -5.45 -4.34
N ALA A 50 5.53 -4.62 -3.43
CA ALA A 50 6.28 -4.08 -2.30
C ALA A 50 6.70 -5.18 -1.32
N GLU A 51 5.79 -6.11 -1.00
CA GLU A 51 6.03 -7.26 -0.13
C GLU A 51 7.06 -8.23 -0.73
N LEU A 52 6.89 -8.59 -2.01
CA LEU A 52 7.82 -9.46 -2.73
C LEU A 52 9.22 -8.85 -2.76
N SER A 53 9.33 -7.58 -3.16
CA SER A 53 10.60 -6.87 -3.27
C SER A 53 11.30 -6.77 -1.91
N THR A 54 10.55 -6.45 -0.85
CA THR A 54 11.07 -6.40 0.52
C THR A 54 11.64 -7.74 0.94
N ARG A 55 10.89 -8.82 0.72
CA ARG A 55 11.30 -10.18 1.09
C ARG A 55 12.56 -10.62 0.35
N GLN A 56 12.62 -10.42 -0.96
CA GLN A 56 13.79 -10.78 -1.78
C GLN A 56 15.05 -10.02 -1.32
N ILE A 57 14.92 -8.74 -0.99
CA ILE A 57 16.04 -7.94 -0.47
C ILE A 57 16.46 -8.43 0.92
N ALA A 58 15.50 -8.71 1.81
CA ALA A 58 15.77 -9.22 3.15
C ALA A 58 16.50 -10.57 3.12
N GLU A 59 16.06 -11.50 2.26
CA GLU A 59 16.70 -12.80 2.02
C GLU A 59 18.14 -12.61 1.50
N THR A 60 18.34 -11.72 0.52
CA THR A 60 19.65 -11.44 -0.07
C THR A 60 20.66 -10.91 0.95
N VAL A 61 20.26 -9.96 1.79
CA VAL A 61 21.13 -9.37 2.81
C VAL A 61 21.12 -10.15 4.13
N LYS A 62 20.40 -11.27 4.19
CA LYS A 62 20.23 -12.12 5.38
C LYS A 62 19.76 -11.32 6.60
N ALA A 63 18.82 -10.39 6.40
CA ALA A 63 18.29 -9.53 7.45
C ALA A 63 17.57 -10.35 8.54
N LYS A 64 17.89 -10.10 9.81
CA LYS A 64 17.27 -10.76 10.97
C LYS A 64 16.80 -9.74 12.01
N GLY A 65 15.62 -9.97 12.57
CA GLY A 65 14.98 -9.09 13.55
C GLY A 65 14.51 -7.76 12.95
N LEU A 66 13.79 -6.97 13.75
CA LEU A 66 13.17 -5.73 13.31
C LEU A 66 14.17 -4.73 12.70
N ILE A 67 15.29 -4.48 13.38
CA ILE A 67 16.24 -3.42 13.01
C ILE A 67 16.82 -3.67 11.62
N ALA A 68 17.31 -4.88 11.34
CA ALA A 68 17.88 -5.21 10.03
C ALA A 68 16.82 -5.21 8.92
N ASN A 69 15.56 -5.56 9.24
CA ASN A 69 14.47 -5.61 8.26
C ASN A 69 13.88 -4.25 7.89
N LYS A 70 14.17 -3.18 8.63
CA LYS A 70 13.74 -1.81 8.24
C LYS A 70 14.32 -1.41 6.89
N LEU A 71 15.60 -1.70 6.63
CA LEU A 71 16.25 -1.32 5.38
C LEU A 71 15.63 -2.05 4.15
N PRO A 72 15.46 -3.38 4.16
CA PRO A 72 14.68 -4.08 3.14
C PRO A 72 13.26 -3.53 2.97
N ALA A 73 12.55 -3.23 4.07
CA ALA A 73 11.20 -2.67 4.00
C ALA A 73 11.16 -1.32 3.26
N HIS A 74 12.10 -0.42 3.56
CA HIS A 74 12.23 0.84 2.84
C HIS A 74 12.56 0.63 1.36
N ARG A 75 13.50 -0.26 1.04
CA ARG A 75 13.92 -0.50 -0.35
C ARG A 75 12.83 -1.17 -1.18
N GLY A 76 12.18 -2.21 -0.65
CA GLY A 76 11.12 -2.94 -1.33
C GLY A 76 9.88 -2.07 -1.58
N GLY A 77 9.48 -1.29 -0.59
CA GLY A 77 8.41 -0.30 -0.76
C GLY A 77 8.76 0.78 -1.79
N ARG A 78 10.01 1.26 -1.83
CA ARG A 78 10.45 2.26 -2.82
C ARG A 78 10.47 1.71 -4.26
N ILE A 79 10.82 0.44 -4.45
CA ILE A 79 10.72 -0.22 -5.78
C ILE A 79 9.27 -0.17 -6.28
N ALA A 80 8.32 -0.57 -5.42
CA ALA A 80 6.90 -0.50 -5.77
C ALA A 80 6.42 0.95 -5.99
N LYS A 81 6.93 1.93 -5.23
CA LYS A 81 6.66 3.36 -5.46
C LYS A 81 7.09 3.80 -6.85
N HIS A 82 8.31 3.47 -7.27
CA HIS A 82 8.81 3.88 -8.58
C HIS A 82 7.96 3.28 -9.70
N ALA A 83 7.65 1.98 -9.62
CA ALA A 83 6.75 1.33 -10.58
C ALA A 83 5.35 1.97 -10.59
N ARG A 84 4.84 2.38 -9.42
CA ARG A 84 3.55 3.08 -9.32
C ARG A 84 3.62 4.41 -10.04
N LEU A 85 4.61 5.24 -9.72
CA LEU A 85 4.75 6.58 -10.31
C LEU A 85 4.93 6.51 -11.82
N GLU A 86 5.69 5.53 -12.32
CA GLU A 86 5.83 5.30 -13.76
C GLU A 86 4.50 4.94 -14.41
N LEU A 87 3.73 4.01 -13.82
CA LEU A 87 2.41 3.65 -14.32
C LEU A 87 1.45 4.85 -14.31
N GLU A 88 1.41 5.61 -13.21
CA GLU A 88 0.57 6.80 -13.07
C GLU A 88 0.94 7.86 -14.11
N GLN A 89 2.23 8.07 -14.37
CA GLN A 89 2.72 9.01 -15.38
C GLN A 89 2.30 8.61 -16.79
N LYS A 90 2.37 7.31 -17.14
CA LYS A 90 2.04 6.82 -18.48
C LYS A 90 0.54 6.76 -18.74
N THR A 91 -0.26 6.52 -17.70
CA THR A 91 -1.71 6.31 -17.83
C THR A 91 -2.54 7.54 -17.48
N GLY A 92 -1.97 8.50 -16.74
CA GLY A 92 -2.68 9.65 -16.17
C GLY A 92 -3.68 9.27 -15.07
N LYS A 93 -3.66 8.02 -14.58
CA LYS A 93 -4.60 7.51 -13.56
C LYS A 93 -3.84 7.21 -12.28
N GLN A 94 -4.35 7.69 -11.14
CA GLN A 94 -3.81 7.36 -9.82
C GLN A 94 -4.08 5.90 -9.45
N VAL A 95 -3.09 5.24 -8.86
CA VAL A 95 -3.22 3.88 -8.31
C VAL A 95 -3.91 3.91 -6.96
N VAL A 96 -3.49 4.80 -6.07
CA VAL A 96 -4.10 4.95 -4.73
C VAL A 96 -5.33 5.85 -4.82
N THR A 97 -6.50 5.32 -4.48
CA THR A 97 -7.78 6.05 -4.67
C THR A 97 -8.69 5.98 -3.46
N ARG A 98 -9.57 7.00 -3.30
CA ARG A 98 -10.61 7.00 -2.25
C ARG A 98 -11.70 5.94 -2.46
N LYS A 99 -11.78 5.33 -3.64
CA LYS A 99 -12.80 4.32 -3.95
C LYS A 99 -12.63 3.11 -3.02
N ASN A 100 -13.75 2.60 -2.52
CA ASN A 100 -13.81 1.41 -1.69
C ASN A 100 -15.01 0.55 -2.13
N TYR A 101 -15.07 -0.71 -1.69
CA TYR A 101 -16.16 -1.63 -2.03
C TYR A 101 -17.39 -1.53 -1.12
N LEU A 102 -17.50 -0.53 -0.23
CA LEU A 102 -18.67 -0.35 0.67
C LEU A 102 -19.92 0.21 -0.06
N GLY A 103 -19.91 0.18 -1.39
CA GLY A 103 -20.95 0.75 -2.22
C GLY A 103 -20.72 2.25 -2.43
N SER A 104 -20.93 2.70 -3.66
CA SER A 104 -21.19 4.09 -3.96
C SER A 104 -22.22 4.64 -2.97
N ALA A 105 -21.81 5.55 -2.08
CA ALA A 105 -22.74 6.60 -1.71
C ALA A 105 -23.17 7.21 -3.06
N LYS A 106 -24.45 6.99 -3.42
CA LYS A 106 -25.05 7.36 -4.70
C LYS A 106 -24.42 8.67 -5.16
N GLU A 107 -23.74 8.67 -6.32
CA GLU A 107 -23.49 9.94 -7.00
C GLU A 107 -24.84 10.66 -7.07
N PRO A 108 -24.95 11.91 -6.58
CA PRO A 108 -26.20 12.64 -6.73
C PRO A 108 -26.47 12.68 -8.23
N LYS A 109 -27.55 11.98 -8.65
CA LYS A 109 -28.05 12.06 -10.01
C LYS A 109 -28.16 13.54 -10.33
N ARG A 110 -27.27 14.05 -11.19
CA ARG A 110 -27.50 15.34 -11.84
C ARG A 110 -28.76 15.15 -12.66
N LEU A 111 -29.89 15.58 -12.10
CA LEU A 111 -31.13 15.77 -12.84
C LEU A 111 -30.77 16.70 -14.00
N ARG A 112 -30.82 16.15 -15.21
CA ARG A 112 -30.95 16.92 -16.45
C ARG A 112 -32.42 16.96 -16.81
#